data_AF-A0A4S4C6W1-F1
#
_entry.id   AF-A0A4S4C6W1-F1
#
_cell.length_a   1.000
_cell.length_b   1.000
_cell.length_c   1.000
_cell.angle_alpha   90.00
_cell.angle_beta   90.00
_cell.angle_gamma   90.00
#
_symmetry.space_group_name_H-M   'P 1'
#
loop_
_entity.id
_entity.type
_entity.pdbx_description
1 polymer ?
#
loop_
_entity_poly.entity_id
_entity_poly.type
_entity_poly.pdbx_seq_one_letter_code
_entity_poly.pdbx_strand_id
1 'polypeptide(L)'
;MSGSCHLCSERRSHAMLFNEERIGPIVVGSYEASGREGVHLIALDAGTGELKRIGGAAGIENPSFIAIHPTMPRVYAVSETDDGAVVSYGYSEEESALAELNRQPSRGDAPCHLSVAASGRWLLAVNYSSGSVCLYPLGEDGTIGPLADQAVHEGSGVRADRQEKAHAHSVFPIRGTDDWLVCDLGTDGLYVYRIDEAAGKLVLRSRTDTAAGAGPRHTACHPALPIVYVVEELSCAVSAYEYRAEAGELVPLQTVSTLPDGYEGDNTCADIHLTKSGSYLYASNRGDDSLAVHRVLADGTLEPRGQVPAGGRTPRSFAVYGDRWLLSALQDSNSVVSFRLGEDGMPAPTGFALEVHKPVSLELAPDADSGSGSSSGSDE
;
A
#
# COMPACT_ATOMS: atom_id res chain seq x y z
N MET A 1 -26.02 -42.41 -39.19
CA MET A 1 -24.55 -42.31 -39.16
C MET A 1 -24.20 -40.86 -38.88
N SER A 2 -23.95 -40.59 -37.61
CA SER A 2 -23.64 -39.28 -37.02
C SER A 2 -22.17 -38.93 -37.28
N GLY A 3 -21.92 -37.74 -37.84
CA GLY A 3 -20.59 -37.13 -37.90
C GLY A 3 -20.63 -35.80 -37.16
N SER A 4 -20.28 -35.81 -35.87
CA SER A 4 -20.04 -34.60 -35.08
C SER A 4 -18.58 -34.19 -35.28
N CYS A 5 -18.35 -32.99 -35.80
CA CYS A 5 -17.02 -32.45 -36.05
C CYS A 5 -16.45 -31.89 -34.74
N HIS A 6 -15.41 -32.55 -34.21
CA HIS A 6 -14.62 -32.09 -33.07
C HIS A 6 -13.80 -30.85 -33.43
N LEU A 7 -14.23 -29.69 -32.94
CA LEU A 7 -13.41 -28.48 -32.82
C LEU A 7 -13.74 -27.82 -31.48
N CYS A 8 -13.34 -28.48 -30.40
CA CYS A 8 -13.36 -27.90 -29.05
C CYS A 8 -12.30 -28.62 -28.21
N SER A 9 -11.02 -28.32 -28.46
CA SER A 9 -9.91 -28.94 -27.70
C SER A 9 -8.59 -28.17 -27.85
N GLU A 10 -8.59 -26.84 -27.82
CA GLU A 10 -7.36 -26.06 -27.59
C GLU A 10 -7.67 -24.80 -26.76
N ARG A 11 -8.11 -25.01 -25.51
CA ARG A 11 -8.08 -23.99 -24.44
C ARG A 11 -7.74 -24.64 -23.10
N ARG A 12 -6.58 -25.29 -23.05
CA ARG A 12 -5.96 -25.74 -21.81
C ARG A 12 -4.46 -25.57 -21.95
N SER A 13 -3.92 -24.45 -21.47
CA SER A 13 -2.54 -24.33 -20.97
C SER A 13 -2.18 -22.87 -20.67
N HIS A 14 -2.66 -22.34 -19.54
CA HIS A 14 -1.92 -21.33 -18.74
C HIS A 14 -1.92 -21.66 -17.24
N ALA A 15 -2.58 -22.75 -16.82
CA ALA A 15 -2.68 -23.19 -15.43
C ALA A 15 -1.54 -24.14 -14.96
N MET A 16 -0.32 -24.02 -15.49
CA MET A 16 0.84 -24.82 -15.05
C MET A 16 2.02 -23.96 -14.59
N LEU A 17 1.77 -22.88 -13.84
CA LEU A 17 2.85 -22.02 -13.33
C LEU A 17 3.33 -22.39 -11.92
N PHE A 18 2.53 -23.16 -11.16
CA PHE A 18 2.88 -23.66 -9.83
C PHE A 18 2.43 -25.11 -9.68
N ASN A 19 3.26 -25.94 -9.04
CA ASN A 19 2.90 -27.32 -8.67
C ASN A 19 2.22 -27.37 -7.28
N GLU A 20 2.22 -26.25 -6.54
CA GLU A 20 1.76 -26.12 -5.14
C GLU A 20 0.83 -24.90 -4.95
N GLU A 21 0.34 -24.74 -3.71
CA GLU A 21 -0.42 -23.58 -3.21
C GLU A 21 0.38 -22.27 -3.44
N ARG A 22 -0.27 -21.23 -3.96
CA ARG A 22 0.35 -19.93 -4.29
C ARG A 22 -0.28 -18.79 -3.50
N ILE A 23 0.51 -17.77 -3.19
CA ILE A 23 0.02 -16.47 -2.75
C ILE A 23 0.04 -15.52 -3.95
N GLY A 24 -1.10 -14.90 -4.21
CA GLY A 24 -1.26 -13.91 -5.27
C GLY A 24 -2.46 -14.21 -6.17
N PRO A 25 -2.74 -13.32 -7.13
CA PRO A 25 -1.81 -12.35 -7.71
C PRO A 25 -1.38 -11.25 -6.74
N ILE A 26 -0.15 -10.79 -6.89
CA ILE A 26 0.38 -9.62 -6.22
C ILE A 26 0.62 -8.58 -7.31
N VAL A 27 -0.02 -7.42 -7.17
CA VAL A 27 0.14 -6.29 -8.07
C VAL A 27 1.34 -5.47 -7.62
N VAL A 28 2.24 -5.19 -8.56
CA VAL A 28 3.46 -4.40 -8.32
C VAL A 28 3.38 -3.10 -9.13
N GLY A 29 3.44 -1.97 -8.44
CA GLY A 29 3.60 -0.65 -9.05
C GLY A 29 5.07 -0.30 -9.26
N SER A 30 5.38 0.51 -10.28
CA SER A 30 6.75 0.93 -10.60
C SER A 30 6.86 2.38 -11.07
N TYR A 31 8.08 2.93 -11.04
CA TYR A 31 8.41 4.14 -11.80
C TYR A 31 8.81 3.77 -13.22
N GLU A 32 7.91 4.01 -14.18
CA GLU A 32 8.09 3.61 -15.56
C GLU A 32 7.35 4.54 -16.53
N ALA A 33 7.90 4.69 -17.75
CA ALA A 33 7.26 5.43 -18.82
C ALA A 33 6.02 4.69 -19.35
N SER A 34 4.99 5.42 -19.76
CA SER A 34 3.71 4.85 -20.23
C SER A 34 3.81 3.84 -21.39
N GLY A 35 4.87 3.91 -22.20
CA GLY A 35 5.13 2.97 -23.30
C GLY A 35 5.69 1.61 -22.87
N ARG A 36 5.96 1.41 -21.59
CA ARG A 36 6.42 0.16 -20.99
C ARG A 36 5.40 -0.32 -19.97
N GLU A 37 5.50 -1.59 -19.60
CA GLU A 37 4.68 -2.13 -18.52
C GLU A 37 5.13 -1.53 -17.19
N GLY A 38 4.29 -0.70 -16.59
CA GLY A 38 4.54 -0.11 -15.28
C GLY A 38 3.83 -0.85 -14.14
N VAL A 39 2.76 -1.59 -14.45
CA VAL A 39 2.05 -2.44 -13.47
C VAL A 39 2.37 -3.88 -13.78
N HIS A 40 2.84 -4.64 -12.80
CA HIS A 40 3.16 -6.05 -12.95
C HIS A 40 2.27 -6.92 -12.07
N LEU A 41 1.99 -8.13 -12.52
CA LEU A 41 1.34 -9.16 -11.73
C LEU A 41 2.37 -10.26 -11.47
N ILE A 42 2.60 -10.55 -10.20
CA ILE A 42 3.52 -11.60 -9.74
C ILE A 42 2.77 -12.58 -8.84
N ALA A 43 3.35 -13.74 -8.61
CA ALA A 43 2.86 -14.73 -7.65
C ALA A 43 4.01 -15.34 -6.88
N LEU A 44 3.74 -15.72 -5.63
CA LEU A 44 4.67 -16.33 -4.70
C LEU A 44 4.29 -17.79 -4.49
N ASP A 45 5.23 -18.71 -4.70
CA ASP A 45 5.07 -20.11 -4.32
C ASP A 45 5.06 -20.23 -2.78
N ALA A 46 3.96 -20.72 -2.20
CA ALA A 46 3.74 -20.66 -0.75
C ALA A 46 4.58 -21.67 0.05
N GLY A 47 5.18 -22.66 -0.63
CA GLY A 47 6.07 -23.67 -0.03
C GLY A 47 7.53 -23.23 -0.02
N THR A 48 8.00 -22.65 -1.12
CA THR A 48 9.42 -22.34 -1.36
C THR A 48 9.77 -20.86 -1.23
N GLY A 49 8.83 -19.96 -1.52
CA GLY A 49 9.07 -18.53 -1.63
C GLY A 49 9.55 -18.07 -3.02
N GLU A 50 9.51 -18.93 -4.04
CA GLU A 50 9.84 -18.57 -5.42
C GLU A 50 8.84 -17.52 -5.96
N LEU A 51 9.35 -16.49 -6.63
CA LEU A 51 8.55 -15.44 -7.26
C LEU A 51 8.49 -15.64 -8.77
N LYS A 52 7.29 -15.55 -9.35
CA LYS A 52 7.08 -15.63 -10.80
C LYS A 52 6.24 -14.47 -11.29
N ARG A 53 6.64 -13.87 -12.41
CA ARG A 53 5.79 -12.93 -13.14
C ARG A 53 4.69 -13.71 -13.86
N ILE A 54 3.46 -13.27 -13.69
CA ILE A 54 2.27 -13.89 -14.30
C ILE A 54 1.53 -12.95 -15.26
N GLY A 55 1.80 -11.64 -15.22
CA GLY A 55 1.16 -10.68 -16.11
C GLY A 55 1.54 -9.23 -15.82
N GLY A 56 0.74 -8.29 -16.31
CA GLY A 56 0.95 -6.86 -16.13
C GLY A 56 0.11 -6.00 -17.07
N ALA A 57 0.34 -4.69 -17.01
CA ALA A 57 -0.21 -3.70 -17.93
C ALA A 57 0.75 -2.54 -18.18
N ALA A 58 0.69 -2.02 -19.40
CA ALA A 58 1.30 -0.77 -19.84
C ALA A 58 0.23 0.33 -19.99
N GLY A 59 0.62 1.54 -20.41
CA GLY A 59 -0.31 2.64 -20.70
C GLY A 59 -0.56 3.62 -19.55
N ILE A 60 0.07 3.40 -18.40
CA ILE A 60 0.12 4.32 -17.28
C ILE A 60 1.57 4.72 -17.00
N GLU A 61 1.79 6.00 -16.76
CA GLU A 61 3.10 6.54 -16.42
C GLU A 61 3.25 6.59 -14.91
N ASN A 62 4.39 6.13 -14.38
CA ASN A 62 4.70 6.10 -12.97
C ASN A 62 3.55 5.58 -12.08
N PRO A 63 3.06 4.34 -12.29
CA PRO A 63 2.11 3.70 -11.39
C PRO A 63 2.75 3.34 -10.04
N SER A 64 3.09 4.35 -9.25
CA SER A 64 3.95 4.22 -8.08
C SER A 64 3.25 3.72 -6.82
N PHE A 65 1.91 3.74 -6.81
CA PHE A 65 1.10 3.21 -5.72
C PHE A 65 -0.16 2.55 -6.25
N ILE A 66 -0.48 1.39 -5.68
CA ILE A 66 -1.62 0.56 -6.04
C ILE A 66 -2.57 0.49 -4.84
N ALA A 67 -3.87 0.43 -5.08
CA ALA A 67 -4.82 -0.08 -4.10
C ALA A 67 -5.83 -1.02 -4.74
N ILE A 68 -6.48 -1.80 -3.89
CA ILE A 68 -7.33 -2.90 -4.29
C ILE A 68 -8.75 -2.64 -3.81
N HIS A 69 -9.73 -2.91 -4.67
CA HIS A 69 -11.12 -2.83 -4.24
C HIS A 69 -11.42 -3.93 -3.21
N PRO A 70 -12.14 -3.63 -2.11
CA PRO A 70 -12.33 -4.59 -1.02
C PRO A 70 -13.10 -5.86 -1.42
N THR A 71 -13.92 -5.80 -2.47
CA THR A 71 -14.84 -6.89 -2.85
C THR A 71 -14.91 -7.21 -4.35
N MET A 72 -14.29 -6.40 -5.21
CA MET A 72 -14.43 -6.53 -6.67
C MET A 72 -13.06 -6.81 -7.27
N PRO A 73 -12.98 -7.50 -8.42
CA PRO A 73 -11.72 -7.70 -9.13
C PRO A 73 -11.30 -6.40 -9.83
N ARG A 74 -10.88 -5.42 -9.03
CA ARG A 74 -10.51 -4.06 -9.44
C ARG A 74 -9.24 -3.63 -8.74
N VAL A 75 -8.39 -3.00 -9.55
CA VAL A 75 -7.12 -2.43 -9.14
C VAL A 75 -7.15 -0.95 -9.47
N TYR A 76 -6.68 -0.12 -8.54
CA TYR A 76 -6.56 1.31 -8.71
C TYR A 76 -5.08 1.69 -8.64
N ALA A 77 -4.65 2.60 -9.49
CA ALA A 77 -3.27 3.10 -9.50
C ALA A 77 -3.24 4.62 -9.58
N VAL A 78 -2.25 5.23 -8.93
CA VAL A 78 -1.88 6.63 -9.22
C VAL A 78 -1.07 6.65 -10.52
N SER A 79 -1.09 7.78 -11.23
CA SER A 79 -0.10 8.13 -12.25
C SER A 79 0.70 9.29 -11.66
N GLU A 80 1.85 9.01 -11.05
CA GLU A 80 2.65 10.00 -10.30
C GLU A 80 3.43 10.91 -11.26
N THR A 81 2.73 11.89 -11.78
CA THR A 81 3.24 12.95 -12.68
C THR A 81 2.72 14.31 -12.21
N ASP A 82 3.26 15.40 -12.77
CA ASP A 82 2.78 16.76 -12.45
C ASP A 82 1.30 16.93 -12.83
N ASP A 83 0.87 16.48 -14.01
CA ASP A 83 -0.56 16.35 -14.37
C ASP A 83 -1.06 14.94 -14.04
N GLY A 84 -1.05 14.63 -12.75
CA GLY A 84 -1.29 13.29 -12.23
C GLY A 84 -2.72 12.81 -12.42
N ALA A 85 -2.91 11.49 -12.41
CA ALA A 85 -4.22 10.86 -12.53
C ALA A 85 -4.41 9.73 -11.52
N VAL A 86 -5.66 9.32 -11.34
CA VAL A 86 -6.04 8.04 -10.73
C VAL A 86 -6.70 7.18 -11.80
N VAL A 87 -6.32 5.90 -11.87
CA VAL A 87 -6.71 4.98 -12.94
C VAL A 87 -7.35 3.74 -12.35
N SER A 88 -8.45 3.28 -12.95
CA SER A 88 -9.15 2.05 -12.58
C SER A 88 -8.90 0.97 -13.62
N TYR A 89 -8.60 -0.24 -13.14
CA TYR A 89 -8.40 -1.43 -13.95
C TYR A 89 -9.37 -2.53 -13.54
N GLY A 90 -9.93 -3.22 -14.53
CA GLY A 90 -10.53 -4.53 -14.35
C GLY A 90 -9.43 -5.59 -14.31
N TYR A 91 -9.48 -6.48 -13.31
CA TYR A 91 -8.59 -7.62 -13.19
C TYR A 91 -9.27 -8.89 -13.71
N SER A 92 -8.57 -9.64 -14.56
CA SER A 92 -8.98 -10.98 -15.03
C SER A 92 -7.97 -12.02 -14.59
N GLU A 93 -8.41 -12.98 -13.78
CA GLU A 93 -7.56 -14.10 -13.35
C GLU A 93 -7.28 -15.09 -14.48
N GLU A 94 -8.30 -15.41 -15.29
CA GLU A 94 -8.17 -16.33 -16.43
C GLU A 94 -7.11 -15.85 -17.42
N GLU A 95 -7.09 -14.55 -17.69
CA GLU A 95 -6.16 -13.93 -18.65
C GLU A 95 -4.86 -13.43 -17.97
N SER A 96 -4.80 -13.47 -16.64
CA SER A 96 -3.72 -12.86 -15.84
C SER A 96 -3.38 -11.44 -16.32
N ALA A 97 -4.41 -10.62 -16.54
CA ALA A 97 -4.29 -9.32 -17.20
C ALA A 97 -5.09 -8.22 -16.49
N LEU A 98 -4.64 -6.99 -16.68
CA LEU A 98 -5.33 -5.77 -16.25
C LEU A 98 -5.79 -5.00 -17.49
N ALA A 99 -7.07 -4.62 -17.50
CA ALA A 99 -7.65 -3.80 -18.55
C ALA A 99 -8.10 -2.45 -17.96
N GLU A 100 -7.59 -1.34 -18.49
CA GLU A 100 -8.01 -0.02 -18.04
C GLU A 100 -9.51 0.18 -18.33
N LEU A 101 -10.24 0.65 -17.31
CA LEU A 101 -11.66 0.99 -17.41
C LEU A 101 -11.84 2.48 -17.65
N ASN A 102 -11.24 3.29 -16.78
CA ASN A 102 -11.20 4.74 -16.93
C ASN A 102 -10.10 5.38 -16.07
N ARG A 103 -9.92 6.69 -16.23
CA ARG A 103 -9.04 7.52 -15.40
C ARG A 103 -9.68 8.87 -15.10
N GLN A 104 -9.28 9.48 -13.99
CA GLN A 104 -9.66 10.84 -13.60
C GLN A 104 -8.42 11.67 -13.26
N PRO A 105 -8.42 12.98 -13.53
CA PRO A 105 -7.36 13.86 -13.04
C PRO A 105 -7.29 13.82 -11.51
N SER A 106 -6.07 13.75 -10.97
CA SER A 106 -5.81 13.82 -9.53
C SER A 106 -6.09 15.22 -8.95
N ARG A 107 -6.22 16.24 -9.83
CA ARG A 107 -6.46 17.65 -9.48
C ARG A 107 -5.42 18.23 -8.53
N GLY A 108 -4.20 17.72 -8.61
CA GLY A 108 -3.00 18.24 -7.99
C GLY A 108 -1.78 17.56 -8.62
N ASP A 109 -0.62 17.73 -7.98
CA ASP A 109 0.65 17.37 -8.59
C ASP A 109 1.27 16.18 -7.84
N ALA A 110 1.78 15.20 -8.59
CA ALA A 110 2.41 13.97 -8.08
C ALA A 110 1.52 13.20 -7.08
N PRO A 111 0.37 12.65 -7.51
CA PRO A 111 -0.41 11.70 -6.71
C PRO A 111 0.48 10.52 -6.32
N CYS A 112 0.67 10.28 -5.02
CA CYS A 112 1.68 9.33 -4.54
C CYS A 112 1.10 8.19 -3.69
N HIS A 113 -0.18 8.27 -3.31
CA HIS A 113 -0.86 7.24 -2.55
C HIS A 113 -2.38 7.34 -2.78
N LEU A 114 -3.06 6.20 -2.74
CA LEU A 114 -4.50 6.10 -2.84
C LEU A 114 -5.04 4.95 -1.99
N SER A 115 -6.29 5.04 -1.55
CA SER A 115 -6.94 3.97 -0.78
C SER A 115 -8.44 3.94 -1.05
N VAL A 116 -9.02 2.74 -1.01
CA VAL A 116 -10.45 2.50 -1.24
C VAL A 116 -11.16 2.33 0.10
N ALA A 117 -12.32 2.95 0.25
CA ALA A 117 -13.16 2.77 1.43
C ALA A 117 -13.63 1.32 1.54
N ALA A 118 -13.81 0.83 2.77
CA ALA A 118 -14.32 -0.52 3.02
C ALA A 118 -15.70 -0.76 2.37
N SER A 119 -16.49 0.29 2.19
CA SER A 119 -17.77 0.25 1.47
C SER A 119 -17.64 0.01 -0.04
N GLY A 120 -16.44 0.17 -0.61
CA GLY A 120 -16.19 0.10 -2.05
C GLY A 120 -16.73 1.29 -2.84
N ARG A 121 -17.26 2.32 -2.17
CA ARG A 121 -17.94 3.45 -2.83
C ARG A 121 -17.10 4.70 -2.99
N TRP A 122 -15.97 4.78 -2.30
CA TRP A 122 -15.13 5.97 -2.27
C TRP A 122 -13.67 5.58 -2.46
N LEU A 123 -12.98 6.38 -3.26
CA LEU A 123 -11.54 6.35 -3.42
C LEU A 123 -10.97 7.68 -2.92
N LEU A 124 -9.98 7.61 -2.03
CA LEU A 124 -9.19 8.77 -1.64
C LEU A 124 -7.82 8.68 -2.30
N ALA A 125 -7.29 9.82 -2.73
CA ALA A 125 -5.91 9.94 -3.22
C ALA A 125 -5.25 11.19 -2.62
N VAL A 126 -3.93 11.17 -2.48
CA VAL A 126 -3.15 12.32 -2.02
C VAL A 126 -2.08 12.71 -3.01
N ASN A 127 -1.91 14.01 -3.19
CA ASN A 127 -0.96 14.62 -4.10
C ASN A 127 0.21 15.21 -3.29
N TYR A 128 1.41 14.64 -3.48
CA TYR A 128 2.58 14.99 -2.69
C TYR A 128 3.03 16.43 -2.94
N SER A 129 3.13 16.83 -4.21
CA SER A 129 3.71 18.12 -4.56
C SER A 129 2.74 19.28 -4.32
N SER A 130 1.43 19.05 -4.36
CA SER A 130 0.40 20.07 -4.11
C SER A 130 -0.19 20.04 -2.70
N GLY A 131 0.13 19.02 -1.88
CA GLY A 131 -0.34 18.91 -0.49
C GLY A 131 -1.86 18.77 -0.37
N SER A 132 -2.49 17.99 -1.25
CA SER A 132 -3.96 17.89 -1.30
C SER A 132 -4.47 16.46 -1.16
N VAL A 133 -5.65 16.31 -0.57
CA VAL A 133 -6.42 15.07 -0.42
C VAL A 133 -7.66 15.16 -1.31
N CYS A 134 -7.87 14.18 -2.18
CA CYS A 134 -8.93 14.15 -3.17
C CYS A 134 -9.88 12.98 -2.90
N LEU A 135 -11.19 13.23 -3.03
CA LEU A 135 -12.24 12.23 -2.85
C LEU A 135 -12.98 11.98 -4.18
N TYR A 136 -13.08 10.72 -4.57
CA TYR A 136 -13.77 10.28 -5.78
C TYR A 136 -14.84 9.23 -5.43
N PRO A 137 -16.06 9.34 -5.98
CA PRO A 137 -17.03 8.27 -5.89
C PRO A 137 -16.62 7.13 -6.84
N LEU A 138 -16.89 5.90 -6.45
CA LEU A 138 -16.71 4.71 -7.28
C LEU A 138 -18.07 4.23 -7.79
N GLY A 139 -18.14 3.92 -9.08
CA GLY A 139 -19.32 3.33 -9.72
C GLY A 139 -19.53 1.87 -9.32
N GLU A 140 -20.72 1.34 -9.59
CA GLU A 140 -21.07 -0.07 -9.32
C GLU A 140 -20.16 -1.06 -10.08
N ASP A 141 -19.57 -0.63 -11.19
CA ASP A 141 -18.62 -1.39 -11.99
C ASP A 141 -17.16 -1.17 -11.57
N GLY A 142 -16.91 -0.35 -10.54
CA GLY A 142 -15.59 0.01 -10.04
C GLY A 142 -14.89 1.13 -10.81
N THR A 143 -15.55 1.80 -11.75
CA THR A 143 -15.00 3.00 -12.42
C THR A 143 -14.92 4.19 -11.47
N ILE A 144 -13.96 5.09 -11.71
CA ILE A 144 -13.77 6.29 -10.88
C ILE A 144 -14.63 7.44 -11.43
N GLY A 145 -15.57 7.94 -10.63
CA GLY A 145 -16.36 9.11 -10.96
C GLY A 145 -15.57 10.42 -10.86
N PRO A 146 -16.13 11.56 -11.33
CA PRO A 146 -15.45 12.85 -11.21
C PRO A 146 -15.17 13.22 -9.74
N LEU A 147 -14.14 14.05 -9.52
CA LEU A 147 -13.78 14.56 -8.20
C LEU A 147 -15.02 15.10 -7.46
N ALA A 148 -15.31 14.55 -6.28
CA ALA A 148 -16.42 14.98 -5.43
C ALA A 148 -16.01 16.11 -4.50
N ASP A 149 -14.83 16.00 -3.88
CA ASP A 149 -14.30 16.99 -2.95
C ASP A 149 -12.78 16.97 -2.89
N GLN A 150 -12.19 18.06 -2.43
CA GLN A 150 -10.76 18.20 -2.24
C GLN A 150 -10.44 19.05 -1.01
N ALA A 151 -9.56 18.54 -0.15
CA ALA A 151 -8.94 19.31 0.92
C ALA A 151 -7.50 19.66 0.51
N VAL A 152 -7.11 20.92 0.64
CA VAL A 152 -5.73 21.37 0.44
C VAL A 152 -5.15 21.70 1.80
N HIS A 153 -4.02 21.08 2.13
CA HIS A 153 -3.29 21.38 3.36
C HIS A 153 -2.41 22.61 3.16
N GLU A 154 -2.27 23.40 4.21
CA GLU A 154 -1.39 24.56 4.26
C GLU A 154 -0.47 24.47 5.46
N GLY A 155 0.71 25.06 5.35
CA GLY A 155 1.75 25.05 6.38
C GLY A 155 3.09 24.59 5.83
N SER A 156 4.06 24.50 6.73
CA SER A 156 5.43 24.08 6.48
C SER A 156 6.05 23.56 7.77
N GLY A 157 7.19 22.89 7.66
CA GLY A 157 7.96 22.33 8.77
C GLY A 157 9.31 23.03 8.92
N VAL A 158 10.16 22.48 9.78
CA VAL A 158 11.46 23.07 10.11
C VAL A 158 12.55 22.76 9.07
N ARG A 159 12.35 21.73 8.24
CA ARG A 159 13.32 21.30 7.22
C ARG A 159 13.09 21.99 5.88
N ALA A 160 13.87 23.03 5.61
CA ALA A 160 13.73 23.83 4.37
C ALA A 160 13.97 23.04 3.06
N ASP A 161 14.63 21.87 3.13
CA ASP A 161 14.90 20.99 1.99
C ASP A 161 13.73 20.09 1.61
N ARG A 162 12.79 19.84 2.54
CA ARG A 162 11.75 18.80 2.40
C ARG A 162 10.38 19.19 2.95
N GLN A 163 10.27 20.30 3.65
CA GLN A 163 9.09 20.76 4.38
C GLN A 163 8.83 22.25 4.13
N GLU A 164 9.15 22.75 2.94
CA GLU A 164 8.92 24.15 2.57
C GLU A 164 7.43 24.49 2.44
N LYS A 165 6.59 23.47 2.27
CA LYS A 165 5.13 23.54 2.19
C LYS A 165 4.52 22.18 2.58
N ALA A 166 3.21 22.07 2.50
CA ALA A 166 2.49 20.81 2.71
C ALA A 166 2.83 19.75 1.64
N HIS A 167 3.00 18.51 2.10
CA HIS A 167 3.29 17.32 1.31
C HIS A 167 2.51 16.12 1.86
N ALA A 168 1.20 16.08 1.59
CA ALA A 168 0.35 14.93 1.91
C ALA A 168 0.88 13.67 1.19
N HIS A 169 1.36 12.70 1.98
CA HIS A 169 2.09 11.54 1.46
C HIS A 169 1.25 10.25 1.48
N SER A 170 0.34 10.09 2.44
CA SER A 170 -0.55 8.93 2.43
C SER A 170 -1.94 9.22 2.98
N VAL A 171 -2.86 8.33 2.65
CA VAL A 171 -4.23 8.30 3.20
C VAL A 171 -4.61 6.84 3.50
N PHE A 172 -4.79 6.52 4.78
CA PHE A 172 -5.12 5.18 5.24
C PHE A 172 -6.42 5.16 6.04
N PRO A 173 -7.26 4.12 5.90
CA PRO A 173 -8.40 3.95 6.79
C PRO A 173 -7.89 3.58 8.20
N ILE A 174 -8.46 4.20 9.23
CA ILE A 174 -8.20 3.79 10.61
C ILE A 174 -9.11 2.59 10.91
N ARG A 175 -8.48 1.42 11.10
CA ARG A 175 -9.16 0.13 11.25
C ARG A 175 -10.25 0.18 12.32
N GLY A 176 -11.43 -0.35 11.97
CA GLY A 176 -12.57 -0.45 12.88
C GLY A 176 -13.37 0.84 13.05
N THR A 177 -13.07 1.86 12.25
CA THR A 177 -13.74 3.17 12.30
C THR A 177 -14.05 3.68 10.88
N ASP A 178 -14.83 4.76 10.80
CA ASP A 178 -15.12 5.47 9.54
C ASP A 178 -14.14 6.63 9.29
N ASP A 179 -13.08 6.73 10.10
CA ASP A 179 -12.10 7.79 10.03
C ASP A 179 -10.87 7.37 9.21
N TRP A 180 -10.22 8.37 8.62
CA TRP A 180 -9.09 8.25 7.70
C TRP A 180 -7.93 9.07 8.24
N LEU A 181 -6.74 8.51 8.23
CA LEU A 181 -5.53 9.22 8.60
C LEU A 181 -4.76 9.63 7.35
N VAL A 182 -4.50 10.92 7.22
CA VAL A 182 -3.60 11.50 6.23
C VAL A 182 -2.31 11.92 6.93
N CYS A 183 -1.18 11.38 6.45
CA CYS A 183 0.15 11.79 6.87
C CYS A 183 0.65 12.90 5.93
N ASP A 184 0.97 14.06 6.49
CA ASP A 184 1.56 15.17 5.75
C ASP A 184 3.00 15.38 6.18
N LEU A 185 3.92 14.97 5.32
CA LEU A 185 5.35 15.07 5.55
C LEU A 185 5.78 16.52 5.72
N GLY A 186 5.18 17.42 4.96
CA GLY A 186 5.58 18.81 4.85
C GLY A 186 5.17 19.68 6.03
N THR A 187 4.10 19.30 6.74
CA THR A 187 3.58 20.06 7.89
C THR A 187 3.82 19.40 9.24
N ASP A 188 4.53 18.26 9.28
CA ASP A 188 4.64 17.39 10.45
C ASP A 188 3.28 16.96 11.02
N GLY A 189 2.25 16.90 10.17
CA GLY A 189 0.85 16.77 10.59
C GLY A 189 0.22 15.41 10.30
N LEU A 190 -0.57 14.93 11.26
CA LEU A 190 -1.44 13.76 11.18
C LEU A 190 -2.90 14.24 11.17
N TYR A 191 -3.54 14.18 10.02
CA TYR A 191 -4.88 14.75 9.81
C TYR A 191 -5.91 13.61 9.80
N VAL A 192 -6.90 13.70 10.68
CA VAL A 192 -8.00 12.73 10.74
C VAL A 192 -9.20 13.29 10.00
N TYR A 193 -9.64 12.58 8.95
CA TYR A 193 -10.80 12.92 8.14
C TYR A 193 -11.91 11.91 8.30
N ARG A 194 -13.15 12.33 8.05
CA ARG A 194 -14.31 11.47 7.82
C ARG A 194 -14.96 11.82 6.49
N ILE A 195 -15.58 10.85 5.82
CA ILE A 195 -16.39 11.11 4.64
C ILE A 195 -17.83 11.37 5.09
N ASP A 196 -18.37 12.54 4.76
CA ASP A 196 -19.82 12.74 4.71
C ASP A 196 -20.33 12.13 3.40
N GLU A 197 -20.80 10.89 3.47
CA GLU A 197 -21.21 10.14 2.27
C GLU A 197 -22.43 10.77 1.57
N ALA A 198 -23.31 11.44 2.30
CA ALA A 198 -24.51 12.05 1.72
C ALA A 198 -24.17 13.32 0.94
N ALA A 199 -23.21 14.11 1.45
CA ALA A 199 -22.73 15.31 0.79
C ALA A 199 -21.58 15.03 -0.20
N GLY A 200 -20.93 13.86 -0.11
CA GLY A 200 -19.72 13.53 -0.86
C GLY A 200 -18.54 14.41 -0.48
N LYS A 201 -18.32 14.64 0.82
CA LYS A 201 -17.32 15.60 1.33
C LYS A 201 -16.33 15.00 2.32
N LEU A 202 -15.12 15.55 2.33
CA LEU A 202 -14.12 15.31 3.36
C LEU A 202 -14.35 16.27 4.53
N VAL A 203 -14.54 15.72 5.73
CA VAL A 203 -14.73 16.47 6.97
C VAL A 203 -13.51 16.27 7.85
N LEU A 204 -12.71 17.31 8.03
CA LEU A 204 -11.59 17.29 8.97
C LEU A 204 -12.13 17.18 10.40
N ARG A 205 -11.70 16.14 11.12
CA ARG A 205 -12.07 15.85 12.51
C ARG A 205 -11.07 16.43 13.48
N SER A 206 -9.78 16.17 13.24
CA SER A 206 -8.70 16.62 14.11
C SER A 206 -7.38 16.67 13.34
N ARG A 207 -6.39 17.32 13.96
CA ARG A 207 -5.00 17.28 13.55
C ARG A 207 -4.15 17.04 14.79
N THR A 208 -3.20 16.13 14.69
CA THR A 208 -2.15 15.90 15.69
C THR A 208 -0.80 16.21 15.07
N ASP A 209 0.04 16.96 15.75
CA ASP A 209 1.40 17.23 15.27
C ASP A 209 2.37 16.15 15.77
N THR A 210 3.25 15.73 14.86
CA THR A 210 4.43 14.91 15.20
C THR A 210 5.55 15.81 15.73
N ALA A 211 6.71 15.23 16.07
CA ALA A 211 7.88 16.02 16.41
C ALA A 211 8.29 16.91 15.22
N ALA A 212 8.75 18.14 15.49
CA ALA A 212 9.19 19.04 14.43
C ALA A 212 10.34 18.41 13.61
N GLY A 213 10.17 18.33 12.29
CA GLY A 213 11.13 17.74 11.36
C GLY A 213 11.01 16.22 11.22
N ALA A 214 9.96 15.60 11.76
CA ALA A 214 9.69 14.17 11.66
C ALA A 214 9.34 13.73 10.24
N GLY A 215 8.45 14.47 9.58
CA GLY A 215 7.94 14.13 8.25
C GLY A 215 7.16 12.81 8.23
N PRO A 216 5.96 12.72 8.82
CA PRO A 216 5.15 11.50 8.83
C PRO A 216 4.82 11.06 7.40
N ARG A 217 4.90 9.76 7.13
CA ARG A 217 4.85 9.20 5.77
C ARG A 217 3.72 8.20 5.57
N HIS A 218 3.85 6.98 6.10
CA HIS A 218 2.88 5.89 5.96
C HIS A 218 2.37 5.41 7.32
N THR A 219 1.24 4.71 7.33
CA THR A 219 0.56 4.24 8.54
C THR A 219 0.32 2.73 8.52
N ALA A 220 0.47 2.07 9.67
CA ALA A 220 -0.04 0.72 9.93
C ALA A 220 -0.96 0.75 11.16
N CYS A 221 -2.14 0.12 11.08
CA CYS A 221 -3.07 -0.01 12.21
C CYS A 221 -2.97 -1.40 12.85
N HIS A 222 -2.87 -1.47 14.18
CA HIS A 222 -2.86 -2.76 14.88
C HIS A 222 -4.17 -3.53 14.61
N PRO A 223 -4.14 -4.86 14.37
CA PRO A 223 -5.34 -5.60 13.97
C PRO A 223 -6.42 -5.70 15.06
N ALA A 224 -6.05 -5.54 16.34
CA ALA A 224 -6.93 -5.75 17.49
C ALA A 224 -6.88 -4.66 18.59
N LEU A 225 -5.90 -3.76 18.55
CA LEU A 225 -5.71 -2.71 19.56
C LEU A 225 -6.03 -1.37 18.88
N PRO A 226 -6.51 -0.35 19.63
CA PRO A 226 -6.76 0.98 19.07
C PRO A 226 -5.43 1.74 18.90
N ILE A 227 -4.46 1.13 18.21
CA ILE A 227 -3.10 1.63 18.06
C ILE A 227 -2.81 1.85 16.60
N VAL A 228 -2.26 3.03 16.31
CA VAL A 228 -1.82 3.46 14.99
C VAL A 228 -0.31 3.69 15.06
N TYR A 229 0.41 3.10 14.12
CA TYR A 229 1.85 3.29 13.96
C TYR A 229 2.10 4.13 12.71
N VAL A 230 2.92 5.15 12.84
CA VAL A 230 3.32 6.03 11.74
C VAL A 230 4.82 5.93 11.55
N VAL A 231 5.25 5.64 10.33
CA VAL A 231 6.66 5.79 9.97
C VAL A 231 6.95 7.22 9.55
N GLU A 232 8.02 7.78 10.09
CA GLU A 232 8.46 9.16 9.91
C GLU A 232 9.68 9.18 8.99
N GLU A 233 9.53 9.78 7.81
CA GLU A 233 10.52 9.74 6.73
C GLU A 233 11.83 10.43 7.12
N LEU A 234 11.74 11.61 7.73
CA LEU A 234 12.85 12.54 7.88
C LEU A 234 13.57 12.36 9.21
N SER A 235 12.89 11.91 10.27
CA SER A 235 13.47 11.55 11.58
C SER A 235 13.97 10.10 11.64
N CYS A 236 13.64 9.26 10.65
CA CYS A 236 13.97 7.84 10.61
C CYS A 236 13.50 7.09 11.87
N ALA A 237 12.19 7.18 12.13
CA ALA A 237 11.55 6.65 13.31
C ALA A 237 10.17 6.05 13.01
N VAL A 238 9.68 5.24 13.95
CA VAL A 238 8.27 4.82 14.04
C VAL A 238 7.69 5.40 15.32
N SER A 239 6.56 6.09 15.19
CA SER A 239 5.78 6.62 16.30
C SER A 239 4.48 5.83 16.48
N ALA A 240 4.21 5.39 17.71
CA ALA A 240 2.99 4.71 18.11
C ALA A 240 2.02 5.68 18.80
N TYR A 241 0.74 5.59 18.44
CA TYR A 241 -0.33 6.43 18.95
C TYR A 241 -1.53 5.58 19.40
N GLU A 242 -2.12 5.91 20.53
CA GLU A 242 -3.48 5.47 20.88
C GLU A 242 -4.48 6.30 20.07
N TYR A 243 -5.36 5.64 19.32
CA TYR A 243 -6.44 6.30 18.61
C TYR A 243 -7.73 6.31 19.43
N ARG A 244 -8.18 7.52 19.80
CA ARG A 244 -9.42 7.74 20.56
C ARG A 244 -10.56 8.07 19.61
N ALA A 245 -11.23 7.04 19.10
CA ALA A 245 -12.24 7.15 18.03
C ALA A 245 -13.38 8.14 18.30
N GLU A 246 -13.84 8.28 19.54
CA GLU A 246 -14.90 9.23 19.90
C GLU A 246 -14.46 10.69 19.63
N ALA A 247 -13.25 11.05 20.07
CA ALA A 247 -12.66 12.37 19.82
C ALA A 247 -12.11 12.48 18.39
N GLY A 248 -11.75 11.35 17.77
CA GLY A 248 -11.02 11.31 16.51
C GLY A 248 -9.57 11.76 16.68
N GLU A 249 -8.96 11.54 17.85
CA GLU A 249 -7.63 12.06 18.22
C GLU A 249 -6.58 10.93 18.29
N LEU A 250 -5.33 11.27 17.96
CA LEU A 250 -4.16 10.41 18.14
C LEU A 250 -3.39 10.89 19.38
N VAL A 251 -3.18 10.00 20.35
CA VAL A 251 -2.44 10.30 21.57
C VAL A 251 -1.08 9.59 21.50
N PRO A 252 0.04 10.33 21.50
CA PRO A 252 1.36 9.74 21.36
C PRO A 252 1.71 8.83 22.54
N LEU A 253 2.30 7.67 22.24
CA LEU A 253 2.73 6.69 23.24
C LEU A 253 4.25 6.53 23.27
N GLN A 254 4.85 6.40 22.09
CA GLN A 254 6.27 6.07 21.95
C GLN A 254 6.78 6.47 20.57
N THR A 255 8.04 6.83 20.48
CA THR A 255 8.80 6.94 19.23
C THR A 255 10.07 6.12 19.36
N VAL A 256 10.37 5.29 18.37
CA VAL A 256 11.59 4.46 18.31
C VAL A 256 12.31 4.69 16.99
N SER A 257 13.64 4.74 17.02
CA SER A 257 14.44 4.87 15.79
C SER A 257 14.37 3.58 14.98
N THR A 258 14.37 3.70 13.65
CA THR A 258 14.50 2.57 12.72
C THR A 258 15.94 2.27 12.35
N LEU A 259 16.90 3.10 12.76
CA LEU A 259 18.31 2.98 12.38
C LEU A 259 19.14 2.24 13.43
N PRO A 260 20.27 1.64 13.05
CA PRO A 260 21.26 1.16 14.00
C PRO A 260 21.82 2.29 14.87
N ASP A 261 22.17 1.97 16.12
CA ASP A 261 22.81 2.94 17.02
C ASP A 261 24.08 3.52 16.39
N GLY A 262 24.15 4.85 16.30
CA GLY A 262 25.31 5.56 15.75
C GLY A 262 25.41 5.56 14.22
N TYR A 263 24.34 5.24 13.50
CA TYR A 263 24.30 5.43 12.04
C TYR A 263 24.42 6.92 11.67
N GLU A 264 25.40 7.28 10.84
CA GLU A 264 25.70 8.67 10.44
C GLU A 264 25.45 8.94 8.94
N GLY A 265 24.98 7.93 8.18
CA GLY A 265 24.70 8.08 6.75
C GLY A 265 23.41 8.84 6.47
N ASP A 266 23.21 9.23 5.21
CA ASP A 266 21.90 9.70 4.77
C ASP A 266 20.90 8.54 4.81
N ASN A 267 19.69 8.80 5.31
CA ASN A 267 18.61 7.84 5.30
C ASN A 267 17.25 8.53 5.25
N THR A 268 16.29 7.84 4.66
CA THR A 268 14.86 8.18 4.77
C THR A 268 14.04 6.91 4.95
N CYS A 269 13.09 6.90 5.88
CA CYS A 269 12.16 5.78 5.97
C CYS A 269 11.18 5.77 4.79
N ALA A 270 10.58 4.62 4.51
CA ALA A 270 9.55 4.51 3.48
C ALA A 270 8.27 3.83 3.97
N ASP A 271 8.26 2.51 4.06
CA ASP A 271 7.03 1.74 4.22
C ASP A 271 6.92 1.13 5.61
N ILE A 272 5.72 0.75 6.03
CA ILE A 272 5.44 0.19 7.36
C ILE A 272 4.32 -0.84 7.31
N HIS A 273 4.57 -2.03 7.85
CA HIS A 273 3.58 -3.11 7.86
C HIS A 273 3.64 -3.93 9.14
N LEU A 274 2.48 -4.48 9.50
CA LEU A 274 2.33 -5.45 10.58
C LEU A 274 2.16 -6.86 10.02
N THR A 275 2.61 -7.83 10.79
CA THR A 275 2.16 -9.22 10.65
C THR A 275 0.65 -9.34 10.90
N LYS A 276 -0.01 -10.36 10.33
CA LYS A 276 -1.46 -10.57 10.49
C LYS A 276 -1.87 -10.74 11.95
N SER A 277 -1.04 -11.37 12.78
CA SER A 277 -1.25 -11.49 14.22
C SER A 277 -1.11 -10.16 14.97
N GLY A 278 -0.46 -9.16 14.38
CA GLY A 278 -0.10 -7.91 15.04
C GLY A 278 1.12 -8.02 15.95
N SER A 279 1.80 -9.17 15.99
CA SER A 279 2.89 -9.43 16.96
C SER A 279 4.21 -8.75 16.59
N TYR A 280 4.41 -8.47 15.30
CA TYR A 280 5.61 -7.79 14.78
C TYR A 280 5.24 -6.71 13.77
N LEU A 281 6.03 -5.64 13.81
CA LEU A 281 5.98 -4.48 12.93
C LEU A 281 7.34 -4.32 12.24
N TYR A 282 7.29 -3.99 10.96
CA TYR A 282 8.47 -3.71 10.15
C TYR A 282 8.39 -2.30 9.58
N ALA A 283 9.55 -1.66 9.41
CA ALA A 283 9.67 -0.39 8.69
C ALA A 283 10.90 -0.43 7.77
N SER A 284 10.80 0.15 6.56
CA SER A 284 11.92 0.14 5.62
C SER A 284 12.74 1.44 5.64
N ASN A 285 14.05 1.29 5.46
CA ASN A 285 15.03 2.38 5.43
C ASN A 285 15.69 2.46 4.05
N ARG A 286 15.64 3.62 3.40
CA ARG A 286 16.33 3.90 2.12
C ARG A 286 17.60 4.68 2.41
N GLY A 287 18.75 4.08 2.12
CA GLY A 287 20.07 4.57 2.55
C GLY A 287 20.81 3.48 3.33
N ASP A 288 20.30 3.13 4.52
CA ASP A 288 20.76 1.94 5.26
C ASP A 288 20.33 0.62 4.57
N ASP A 289 19.35 0.70 3.66
CA ASP A 289 18.87 -0.41 2.81
C ASP A 289 18.46 -1.65 3.62
N SER A 290 17.70 -1.37 4.70
CA SER A 290 17.31 -2.35 5.71
C SER A 290 15.81 -2.34 6.01
N LEU A 291 15.36 -3.41 6.68
CA LEU A 291 14.07 -3.53 7.33
C LEU A 291 14.30 -3.52 8.84
N ALA A 292 13.84 -2.48 9.52
CA ALA A 292 13.80 -2.43 10.97
C ALA A 292 12.69 -3.33 11.50
N VAL A 293 13.00 -4.17 12.50
CA VAL A 293 12.09 -5.16 13.07
C VAL A 293 11.73 -4.77 14.50
N HIS A 294 10.45 -4.76 14.82
CA HIS A 294 9.94 -4.45 16.16
C HIS A 294 8.96 -5.53 16.60
N ARG A 295 9.10 -5.98 17.85
CA ARG A 295 8.07 -6.77 18.52
C ARG A 295 7.03 -5.81 19.10
N VAL A 296 5.75 -6.10 18.85
CA VAL A 296 4.64 -5.34 19.44
C VAL A 296 4.33 -5.92 20.82
N LEU A 297 4.33 -5.06 21.84
CA LEU A 297 4.02 -5.41 23.21
C LEU A 297 2.50 -5.33 23.49
N ALA A 298 2.08 -5.86 24.63
CA ALA A 298 0.66 -5.98 24.97
C ALA A 298 -0.07 -4.63 25.10
N ASP A 299 0.65 -3.55 25.38
CA ASP A 299 0.14 -2.18 25.44
C ASP A 299 0.23 -1.43 24.11
N GLY A 300 0.70 -2.10 23.04
CA GLY A 300 0.89 -1.49 21.72
C GLY A 300 2.20 -0.74 21.55
N THR A 301 3.09 -0.73 22.55
CA THR A 301 4.45 -0.20 22.38
C THR A 301 5.34 -1.17 21.60
N LEU A 302 6.43 -0.64 21.05
CA LEU A 302 7.38 -1.35 20.21
C LEU A 302 8.67 -1.65 21.00
N GLU A 303 9.08 -2.92 21.00
CA GLU A 303 10.40 -3.37 21.41
C GLU A 303 11.28 -3.56 20.15
N PRO A 304 12.32 -2.74 19.93
CA PRO A 304 13.24 -2.91 18.81
C PRO A 304 13.97 -4.25 18.86
N ARG A 305 14.05 -4.94 17.71
CA ARG A 305 14.75 -6.22 17.53
C ARG A 305 16.00 -6.10 16.65
N GLY A 306 16.25 -4.91 16.12
CA GLY A 306 17.34 -4.61 15.20
C GLY A 306 16.86 -4.46 13.76
N GLN A 307 17.80 -4.53 12.83
CA GLN A 307 17.58 -4.36 11.40
C GLN A 307 18.08 -5.59 10.65
N VAL A 308 17.42 -5.91 9.54
CA VAL A 308 17.91 -6.92 8.58
C VAL A 308 18.12 -6.28 7.21
N PRO A 309 19.11 -6.70 6.41
CA PRO A 309 19.26 -6.22 5.04
C PRO A 309 18.00 -6.48 4.22
N ALA A 310 17.54 -5.48 3.46
CA ALA A 310 16.31 -5.60 2.66
C ALA A 310 16.47 -6.44 1.39
N GLY A 311 17.68 -6.92 1.09
CA GLY A 311 18.02 -7.73 -0.08
C GLY A 311 18.47 -6.92 -1.31
N GLY A 312 18.55 -5.60 -1.20
CA GLY A 312 19.07 -4.68 -2.21
C GLY A 312 18.82 -3.22 -1.82
N ARG A 313 18.94 -2.31 -2.79
CA ARG A 313 18.91 -0.87 -2.53
C ARG A 313 17.53 -0.25 -2.65
N THR A 314 17.28 0.75 -1.80
CA THR A 314 16.08 1.59 -1.80
C THR A 314 14.81 0.75 -1.67
N PRO A 315 14.60 0.05 -0.53
CA PRO A 315 13.37 -0.69 -0.24
C PRO A 315 12.20 0.28 -0.01
N ARG A 316 11.65 0.82 -1.11
CA ARG A 316 10.62 1.85 -1.07
C ARG A 316 9.25 1.31 -0.65
N SER A 317 9.00 0.03 -0.90
CA SER A 317 7.82 -0.67 -0.40
C SER A 317 8.16 -2.12 -0.11
N PHE A 318 7.39 -2.73 0.79
CA PHE A 318 7.40 -4.16 1.03
C PHE A 318 5.98 -4.60 1.40
N ALA A 319 5.71 -5.89 1.38
CA ALA A 319 4.42 -6.44 1.79
C ALA A 319 4.63 -7.62 2.74
N VAL A 320 3.71 -7.78 3.70
CA VAL A 320 3.70 -8.90 4.64
C VAL A 320 2.46 -9.75 4.38
N TYR A 321 2.66 -11.04 4.11
CA TYR A 321 1.57 -11.98 3.88
C TYR A 321 1.45 -12.97 5.04
N GLY A 322 0.39 -12.76 5.83
CA GLY A 322 0.13 -13.53 7.04
C GLY A 322 1.18 -13.26 8.12
N ASP A 323 1.69 -14.34 8.69
CA ASP A 323 2.81 -14.33 9.65
C ASP A 323 4.01 -15.12 9.09
N ARG A 324 4.06 -15.31 7.75
CA ARG A 324 5.00 -16.26 7.12
C ARG A 324 5.92 -15.63 6.07
N TRP A 325 5.42 -14.71 5.27
CA TRP A 325 6.15 -14.20 4.11
C TRP A 325 6.26 -12.68 4.15
N LEU A 326 7.40 -12.17 3.71
CA LEU A 326 7.62 -10.76 3.43
C LEU A 326 8.25 -10.63 2.03
N LEU A 327 7.74 -9.72 1.22
CA LEU A 327 8.34 -9.35 -0.08
C LEU A 327 8.85 -7.93 -0.02
N SER A 328 10.08 -7.69 -0.48
CA SER A 328 10.68 -6.35 -0.53
C SER A 328 10.82 -5.89 -1.98
N ALA A 329 10.24 -4.74 -2.32
CA ALA A 329 10.37 -4.07 -3.61
C ALA A 329 11.52 -3.05 -3.55
N LEU A 330 12.56 -3.33 -4.33
CA LEU A 330 13.84 -2.64 -4.27
C LEU A 330 14.00 -1.74 -5.49
N GLN A 331 13.68 -0.46 -5.31
CA GLN A 331 13.58 0.52 -6.40
C GLN A 331 14.88 0.59 -7.22
N ASP A 332 16.02 0.80 -6.55
CA ASP A 332 17.29 1.05 -7.24
C ASP A 332 18.09 -0.22 -7.52
N SER A 333 17.57 -1.38 -7.08
CA SER A 333 18.07 -2.72 -7.44
C SER A 333 17.22 -3.43 -8.49
N ASN A 334 16.13 -2.82 -8.98
CA ASN A 334 15.25 -3.40 -10.01
C ASN A 334 14.82 -4.84 -9.70
N SER A 335 14.39 -5.10 -8.47
CA SER A 335 13.97 -6.44 -8.09
C SER A 335 12.95 -6.46 -6.97
N VAL A 336 12.15 -7.53 -6.94
CA VAL A 336 11.37 -7.96 -5.79
C VAL A 336 12.02 -9.21 -5.23
N VAL A 337 12.27 -9.25 -3.93
CA VAL A 337 12.89 -10.40 -3.24
C VAL A 337 11.96 -10.93 -2.16
N SER A 338 12.07 -12.22 -1.83
CA SER A 338 11.23 -12.85 -0.80
C SER A 338 12.02 -13.25 0.44
N PHE A 339 11.35 -13.13 1.59
CA PHE A 339 11.83 -13.54 2.90
C PHE A 339 10.80 -14.43 3.58
N ARG A 340 11.27 -15.46 4.27
CA ARG A 340 10.47 -16.22 5.22
C ARG A 340 10.61 -15.60 6.60
N LEU A 341 9.49 -15.35 7.27
CA LEU A 341 9.47 -14.83 8.63
C LEU A 341 9.71 -15.98 9.63
N GLY A 342 10.69 -15.78 10.53
CA GLY A 342 10.91 -16.65 11.68
C GLY A 342 9.88 -16.44 12.79
N GLU A 343 9.81 -17.37 13.75
CA GLU A 343 8.94 -17.24 14.93
C GLU A 343 9.32 -16.04 15.82
N ASP A 344 10.57 -15.62 15.76
CA ASP A 344 11.12 -14.42 16.39
C ASP A 344 10.84 -13.13 15.61
N GLY A 345 10.10 -13.23 14.51
CA GLY A 345 9.76 -12.12 13.62
C GLY A 345 10.89 -11.72 12.67
N MET A 346 12.04 -12.37 12.69
CA MET A 346 13.16 -11.96 11.84
C MET A 346 12.96 -12.46 10.40
N PRO A 347 13.07 -11.58 9.37
CA PRO A 347 13.03 -12.00 7.98
C PRO A 347 14.31 -12.75 7.58
N ALA A 348 14.17 -13.97 7.09
CA ALA A 348 15.25 -14.78 6.53
C ALA A 348 15.14 -14.84 5.00
N PRO A 349 16.17 -14.47 4.23
CA PRO A 349 16.10 -14.47 2.77
C PRO A 349 15.90 -15.87 2.22
N THR A 350 15.02 -16.03 1.24
CA THR A 350 14.79 -17.32 0.57
C THR A 350 15.86 -17.63 -0.47
N GLY A 351 16.55 -16.58 -0.96
CA GLY A 351 17.44 -16.64 -2.12
C GLY A 351 16.74 -16.39 -3.47
N PHE A 352 15.41 -16.23 -3.49
CA PHE A 352 14.67 -15.90 -4.71
C PHE A 352 14.54 -14.39 -4.91
N ALA A 353 14.72 -13.99 -6.17
CA ALA A 353 14.55 -12.63 -6.65
C ALA A 353 13.85 -12.66 -8.01
N LEU A 354 12.95 -11.71 -8.23
CA LEU A 354 12.29 -11.48 -9.51
C LEU A 354 12.69 -10.09 -10.01
N GLU A 355 13.21 -10.02 -11.23
CA GLU A 355 13.53 -8.73 -11.86
C GLU A 355 12.23 -7.99 -12.19
N VAL A 356 12.13 -6.77 -11.66
CA VAL A 356 11.05 -5.81 -11.93
C VAL A 356 11.73 -4.45 -11.96
N HIS A 357 11.53 -3.65 -13.00
CA HIS A 357 12.19 -2.34 -13.07
C HIS A 357 11.54 -1.38 -12.06
N LYS A 358 12.36 -0.77 -11.19
CA LYS A 358 11.95 0.22 -10.17
C LYS A 358 10.61 -0.08 -9.45
N PRO A 359 10.45 -1.24 -8.80
CA PRO A 359 9.22 -1.58 -8.09
C PRO A 359 9.11 -0.75 -6.81
N VAL A 360 7.92 -0.20 -6.54
CA VAL A 360 7.72 0.78 -5.46
C VAL A 360 6.39 0.63 -4.71
N SER A 361 5.56 -0.35 -5.07
CA SER A 361 4.31 -0.71 -4.36
C SER A 361 4.00 -2.18 -4.58
N LEU A 362 3.45 -2.85 -3.56
CA LEU A 362 3.10 -4.28 -3.56
C LEU A 362 1.74 -4.48 -2.89
N GLU A 363 0.73 -4.93 -3.63
CA GLU A 363 -0.62 -5.16 -3.11
C GLU A 363 -1.14 -6.54 -3.48
N LEU A 364 -1.81 -7.23 -2.55
CA LEU A 364 -2.45 -8.50 -2.89
C LEU A 364 -3.70 -8.23 -3.72
N ALA A 365 -3.73 -8.72 -4.96
CA ALA A 365 -4.91 -8.63 -5.80
C ALA A 365 -6.10 -9.30 -5.10
N PRO A 366 -7.33 -8.84 -5.38
CA PRO A 366 -8.52 -9.41 -4.76
C PRO A 366 -8.76 -10.83 -5.29
N ASP A 367 -9.16 -11.75 -4.41
CA ASP A 367 -9.54 -13.12 -4.81
C ASP A 367 -10.77 -13.07 -5.73
N ALA A 368 -10.70 -13.68 -6.92
CA ALA A 368 -11.81 -13.68 -7.87
C ALA A 368 -13.07 -14.43 -7.35
N ASP A 369 -12.91 -15.29 -6.34
CA ASP A 369 -13.96 -16.17 -5.82
C ASP A 369 -14.81 -15.58 -4.68
N SER A 370 -14.54 -14.35 -4.21
CA SER A 370 -15.32 -13.75 -3.12
C SER A 370 -16.78 -13.40 -3.49
N GLY A 371 -17.18 -13.61 -4.75
CA GLY A 371 -18.51 -13.28 -5.28
C GLY A 371 -19.56 -14.39 -5.28
N SER A 372 -19.26 -15.61 -4.81
CA SER A 372 -20.20 -16.75 -4.88
C SER A 372 -20.71 -17.24 -3.50
N GLY A 373 -20.96 -16.32 -2.57
CA GLY A 373 -21.80 -16.59 -1.40
C GLY A 373 -23.27 -16.59 -1.78
N SER A 374 -23.74 -17.64 -2.47
CA SER A 374 -25.17 -17.80 -2.77
C SER A 374 -25.96 -17.89 -1.47
N SER A 375 -26.80 -16.87 -1.22
CA SER A 375 -27.96 -16.98 -0.36
C SER A 375 -28.93 -17.99 -0.96
N SER A 376 -28.75 -19.27 -0.64
CA SER A 376 -29.85 -20.23 -0.77
C SER A 376 -30.69 -20.10 0.49
N GLY A 377 -31.77 -19.31 0.38
CA GLY A 377 -32.91 -19.48 1.25
C GLY A 377 -33.43 -20.91 1.13
N SER A 378 -33.88 -21.44 2.25
CA SER A 378 -34.91 -22.47 2.27
C SER A 378 -35.93 -22.00 3.30
N ASP A 379 -37.08 -21.58 2.77
CA ASP A 379 -38.35 -21.59 3.47
C ASP A 379 -38.58 -22.97 4.12
N GLU A 380 -38.94 -22.97 5.40
CA GLU A 380 -40.11 -23.68 5.97
C GLU A 380 -40.57 -22.96 7.26
#